data_AF-A0A8T3WB66-F1
#
_entry.id   AF-A0A8T3WB66-F1
#
_cell.length_a   1.000
_cell.length_b   1.000
_cell.length_c   1.000
_cell.angle_alpha   90.00
_cell.angle_beta   90.00
_cell.angle_gamma   90.00
#
_symmetry.space_group_name_H-M   'P 1'
#
loop_
_entity.id
_entity.type
_entity.pdbx_description
1 polymer ?
#
loop_
_entity_poly.entity_id
_entity_poly.type
_entity_poly.pdbx_seq_one_letter_code
_entity_poly.pdbx_strand_id
1 'polypeptide(L)'
;MVEVGDVAVKIAGRDAGQICAVVDVLDGKYVLVDGSTRRKKCNMSHLEFLDKKIKIKKGAETSDVRRSLSDAGFKILDVKKVKRKEGKEKPTKLRKTKKSETAVEKKTLKKKE
;
A
#
# COMPACT_ATOMS: atom_id res chain seq x y z
N MET A 1 9.40 19.11 6.97
CA MET A 1 7.97 18.85 7.21
C MET A 1 7.40 18.32 5.91
N VAL A 2 6.68 17.20 5.94
CA VAL A 2 6.10 16.62 4.72
C VAL A 2 4.72 17.20 4.53
N GLU A 3 4.45 17.75 3.36
CA GLU A 3 3.19 18.38 3.01
C GLU A 3 2.54 17.71 1.79
N VAL A 4 1.25 17.99 1.61
CA VAL A 4 0.54 17.53 0.42
C VAL A 4 1.12 18.21 -0.81
N GLY A 5 1.38 17.42 -1.84
CA GLY A 5 1.98 17.88 -3.10
C GLY A 5 3.50 17.77 -3.18
N ASP A 6 4.18 17.35 -2.11
CA ASP A 6 5.61 17.06 -2.18
C ASP A 6 5.87 15.87 -3.11
N VAL A 7 6.87 16.02 -3.97
CA VAL A 7 7.30 14.96 -4.89
C VAL A 7 8.35 14.10 -4.21
N ALA A 8 8.22 12.79 -4.37
CA ALA A 8 9.17 11.82 -3.84
C ALA A 8 9.49 10.74 -4.87
N VAL A 9 10.64 10.10 -4.69
CA VAL A 9 11.00 8.85 -5.35
C VAL A 9 10.92 7.74 -4.33
N LYS A 10 10.30 6.62 -4.73
CA LYS A 10 10.24 5.44 -3.87
C LYS A 10 11.55 4.67 -3.97
N ILE A 11 12.25 4.50 -2.85
CA ILE A 11 13.55 3.82 -2.80
C ILE A 11 13.35 2.30 -2.77
N ALA A 12 12.34 1.83 -2.05
CA ALA A 12 12.17 0.41 -1.73
C ALA A 12 10.80 -0.18 -2.14
N GLY A 13 10.83 -1.44 -2.57
CA GLY A 13 9.65 -2.27 -2.84
C GLY A 13 9.31 -2.44 -4.32
N ARG A 14 8.06 -2.83 -4.60
CA ARG A 14 7.61 -3.17 -5.96
C ARG A 14 7.61 -2.01 -6.95
N ASP A 15 7.44 -0.79 -6.45
CA ASP A 15 7.43 0.42 -7.26
C ASP A 15 8.70 1.25 -7.02
N ALA A 16 9.82 0.60 -6.66
CA ALA A 16 11.10 1.27 -6.47
C ALA A 16 11.58 1.96 -7.75
N GLY A 17 12.24 3.12 -7.60
CA GLY A 17 12.73 3.97 -8.69
C GLY A 17 11.62 4.75 -9.42
N GLN A 18 10.36 4.64 -8.99
CA GLN A 18 9.26 5.41 -9.57
C GLN A 18 9.05 6.72 -8.82
N ILE A 19 8.70 7.76 -9.59
CA ILE A 19 8.35 9.08 -9.07
C ILE A 19 6.88 9.09 -8.66
N CYS A 20 6.62 9.74 -7.54
CA CYS A 20 5.31 9.77 -6.91
C CYS A 20 5.11 11.10 -6.17
N ALA A 21 3.85 11.47 -5.93
CA ALA A 21 3.49 12.67 -5.20
C ALA A 21 2.68 12.30 -3.95
N VAL A 22 2.87 13.06 -2.87
CA VAL A 22 2.09 12.90 -1.64
C VAL A 22 0.70 13.51 -1.85
N VAL A 23 -0.33 12.67 -1.73
CA VAL A 23 -1.74 13.07 -1.87
C VAL A 23 -2.36 13.39 -0.51
N ASP A 24 -1.94 12.68 0.52
CA ASP A 24 -2.42 12.87 1.88
C ASP A 24 -1.35 12.48 2.90
N VAL A 25 -1.32 13.18 4.03
CA VAL A 25 -0.51 12.87 5.20
C VAL A 25 -1.44 12.25 6.22
N LEU A 26 -1.29 10.95 6.45
CA LEU A 26 -2.19 10.17 7.30
C LEU A 26 -1.76 10.23 8.76
N ASP A 27 -0.55 9.77 9.02
CA ASP A 27 0.05 9.67 10.35
C ASP A 27 1.46 10.23 10.27
N GLY A 28 2.08 10.56 11.41
CA GLY A 28 3.45 11.11 11.42
C GLY A 28 4.54 10.24 10.77
N LYS A 29 4.24 8.98 10.44
CA LYS A 29 5.14 8.04 9.74
C LYS A 29 4.64 7.62 8.37
N TYR A 30 3.36 7.83 8.06
CA TYR A 30 2.73 7.26 6.89
C TYR A 30 2.06 8.33 6.02
N VAL A 31 2.29 8.19 4.72
CA VAL A 31 1.73 9.07 3.70
C VAL A 31 0.99 8.26 2.65
N LEU A 32 -0.06 8.84 2.09
CA LEU A 32 -0.74 8.31 0.93
C LEU A 32 -0.07 8.89 -0.31
N VAL A 33 0.43 8.01 -1.17
CA VAL A 33 1.21 8.40 -2.34
C VAL A 33 0.55 7.91 -3.61
N ASP A 34 0.60 8.71 -4.68
CA ASP A 34 0.06 8.39 -6.00
C ASP A 34 0.90 8.99 -7.13
N GLY A 35 0.69 8.54 -8.38
CA GLY A 35 1.38 9.05 -9.57
C GLY A 35 1.81 7.92 -10.52
N SER A 36 3.12 7.73 -10.68
CA SER A 36 3.67 6.57 -11.41
C SER A 36 3.57 5.28 -10.58
N THR A 37 3.60 5.42 -9.25
CA THR A 37 3.35 4.33 -8.31
C THR A 37 1.86 4.07 -8.15
N ARG A 38 1.48 2.84 -7.77
CA ARG A 38 0.10 2.54 -7.38
C ARG A 38 -0.28 3.34 -6.12
N ARG A 39 -1.50 3.87 -6.09
CA ARG A 39 -2.06 4.53 -4.90
C ARG A 39 -1.98 3.60 -3.68
N LYS A 40 -1.11 3.93 -2.72
CA LYS A 40 -0.85 3.10 -1.53
C LYS A 40 -0.34 3.93 -0.36
N LYS A 41 -0.71 3.51 0.86
CA LYS A 41 -0.08 3.97 2.10
C LYS A 41 1.39 3.51 2.14
N CYS A 42 2.31 4.46 2.16
CA CYS A 42 3.75 4.22 2.24
C CYS A 42 4.33 4.84 3.51
N ASN A 43 5.37 4.22 4.05
CA ASN A 43 6.14 4.79 5.15
C ASN A 43 7.09 5.85 4.59
N MET A 44 7.27 6.96 5.31
CA MET A 44 8.21 8.02 4.96
C MET A 44 9.66 7.51 4.82
N SER A 45 10.06 6.48 5.59
CA SER A 45 11.40 5.88 5.49
C SER A 45 11.70 5.20 4.15
N HIS A 46 10.69 4.95 3.31
CA HIS A 46 10.87 4.33 1.98
C HIS A 46 10.82 5.36 0.84
N LEU A 47 10.69 6.64 1.17
CA LEU A 47 10.54 7.73 0.22
C LEU A 47 11.70 8.70 0.37
N GLU A 48 12.26 9.11 -0.75
CA GLU A 48 13.21 10.20 -0.84
C GLU A 48 12.47 11.41 -1.42
N PHE A 49 12.31 12.47 -0.63
CA PHE A 49 11.64 13.68 -1.08
C PHE A 49 12.57 14.50 -1.97
N LEU A 50 12.01 15.07 -3.03
CA LEU A 50 12.70 16.04 -3.89
C LEU A 50 12.26 17.46 -3.49
N ASP A 51 13.09 18.45 -3.80
CA ASP A 51 12.81 19.88 -3.55
C ASP A 51 11.75 20.48 -4.49
N LYS A 52 10.89 19.64 -5.07
CA LYS A 52 9.80 20.08 -5.95
C LYS A 52 8.46 19.82 -5.29
N LYS A 53 7.59 20.83 -5.42
CA LYS A 53 6.24 20.79 -4.88
C LYS A 53 5.22 21.06 -5.96
N ILE A 54 4.17 20.28 -5.94
CA ILE A 54 3.05 20.36 -6.87
C ILE A 54 1.84 20.87 -6.11
N LYS A 55 1.08 21.80 -6.69
CA LYS A 55 -0.16 22.29 -6.09
C LYS A 55 -1.29 21.29 -6.36
N ILE A 56 -1.60 20.46 -5.37
CA ILE A 56 -2.67 19.46 -5.44
C ILE A 56 -3.60 19.62 -4.24
N LYS A 57 -4.91 19.37 -4.43
CA LYS A 57 -5.86 19.29 -3.31
C LYS A 57 -5.68 17.98 -2.55
N LYS A 58 -5.96 18.00 -1.24
CA LYS A 58 -5.97 16.80 -0.40
C LYS A 58 -6.95 15.76 -0.98
N GLY A 59 -6.47 14.55 -1.24
CA GLY A 59 -7.30 13.46 -1.76
C GLY A 59 -7.57 13.47 -3.28
N ALA A 60 -6.88 14.31 -4.07
CA ALA A 60 -7.05 14.39 -5.52
C ALA A 60 -6.99 13.03 -6.24
N GLU A 61 -7.66 12.96 -7.39
CA GLU A 61 -7.72 11.75 -8.19
C GLU A 61 -6.39 11.45 -8.89
N THR A 62 -6.17 10.17 -9.19
CA THR A 62 -4.95 9.69 -9.84
C THR A 62 -4.69 10.39 -11.19
N SER A 63 -5.74 10.79 -11.92
CA SER A 63 -5.62 11.51 -13.20
C SER A 63 -5.00 12.90 -13.05
N ASP A 64 -5.42 13.66 -12.04
CA ASP A 64 -4.93 15.01 -11.78
C ASP A 64 -3.49 15.00 -11.26
N VAL A 65 -3.18 14.05 -10.39
CA VAL A 65 -1.83 13.86 -9.86
C VAL A 65 -0.85 13.54 -11.00
N ARG A 66 -1.26 12.70 -11.95
CA ARG A 66 -0.45 12.37 -13.12
C ARG A 66 -0.25 13.57 -14.04
N ARG A 67 -1.30 14.31 -14.37
CA ARG A 67 -1.16 15.55 -15.18
C ARG A 67 -0.16 16.50 -14.54
N SER A 68 -0.35 16.79 -13.26
CA SER A 68 0.51 17.72 -12.53
C SER A 68 1.97 17.26 -12.43
N LEU A 69 2.22 15.95 -12.33
CA LEU A 69 3.57 15.37 -12.39
C LEU A 69 4.19 15.47 -13.79
N SER A 70 3.41 15.31 -14.85
CA SER A 70 3.86 15.50 -16.24
C SER A 70 4.18 16.96 -16.54
N ASP A 71 3.35 17.89 -16.08
CA ASP A 71 3.61 19.34 -16.17
C ASP A 71 4.92 19.73 -15.45
N ALA A 72 5.22 19.07 -14.33
CA ALA A 72 6.48 19.23 -13.60
C ALA A 72 7.71 18.57 -14.28
N GLY A 73 7.52 17.95 -15.45
CA GLY A 73 8.57 17.34 -16.28
C GLY A 73 9.01 15.95 -15.85
N PHE A 74 8.23 15.26 -15.02
CA PHE A 74 8.58 13.91 -14.56
C PHE A 74 8.01 12.84 -15.51
N LYS A 75 8.84 11.83 -15.83
CA LYS A 75 8.42 10.68 -16.63
C LYS A 75 7.49 9.79 -15.83
N ILE A 76 6.23 9.69 -16.26
CA ILE A 76 5.25 8.76 -15.71
C ILE A 76 5.28 7.51 -16.58
N LEU A 77 5.54 6.36 -15.97
CA LEU A 77 5.43 5.09 -16.65
C LEU A 77 4.01 4.57 -16.44
N ASP A 78 3.18 4.65 -17.48
CA ASP A 78 1.88 3.99 -17.49
C ASP A 78 2.08 2.48 -17.52
N VAL A 79 2.10 1.86 -16.34
CA VAL A 79 2.12 0.41 -16.21
C VAL A 79 0.76 -0.11 -16.71
N LYS A 80 0.72 -0.47 -17.99
CA LYS A 80 -0.40 -1.17 -18.64
C LYS A 80 -0.80 -2.33 -17.72
N LYS A 81 -2.05 -2.33 -17.25
CA LYS A 81 -2.58 -3.40 -16.39
C LYS A 81 -2.46 -4.72 -17.15
N VAL A 82 -1.42 -5.50 -16.89
CA VAL A 82 -1.35 -6.88 -17.36
C VAL A 82 -2.49 -7.62 -16.68
N LYS A 83 -3.51 -8.01 -17.45
CA LYS A 83 -4.59 -8.89 -17.00
C LYS A 83 -3.91 -10.11 -16.37
N ARG A 84 -4.05 -10.27 -15.06
CA ARG A 84 -3.57 -11.47 -14.37
C ARG A 84 -4.36 -12.64 -14.95
N LYS A 85 -3.67 -13.66 -15.48
CA LYS A 85 -4.32 -14.93 -15.81
C LYS A 85 -4.98 -15.44 -14.53
N GLU A 86 -6.27 -15.75 -14.61
CA GLU A 86 -7.02 -16.39 -13.54
C GLU A 86 -6.23 -17.62 -13.09
N GLY A 87 -5.81 -17.61 -11.84
CA GLY A 87 -5.00 -18.70 -11.30
C GLY A 87 -5.86 -19.97 -11.33
N LYS A 88 -5.41 -21.00 -12.05
CA LYS A 88 -5.98 -22.35 -11.92
C LYS A 88 -6.02 -22.71 -10.44
N GLU A 89 -7.18 -23.17 -9.98
CA GLU A 89 -7.41 -23.55 -8.59
C GLU A 89 -6.33 -24.56 -8.16
N LYS A 90 -5.51 -24.17 -7.19
CA LYS A 90 -4.54 -25.09 -6.59
C LYS A 90 -5.35 -26.12 -5.80
N PRO A 91 -5.10 -27.43 -5.94
CA PRO A 91 -5.85 -28.43 -5.21
C PRO A 91 -5.62 -28.26 -3.70
N THR A 92 -6.70 -27.98 -2.98
CA THR A 92 -6.70 -27.82 -1.52
C THR A 92 -6.49 -29.19 -0.87
N LYS A 93 -5.27 -29.48 -0.40
CA LYS A 93 -5.05 -30.69 0.43
C LYS A 93 -5.71 -30.47 1.79
N LEU A 94 -6.85 -31.11 2.02
CA LEU A 94 -7.52 -31.20 3.32
C LEU A 94 -6.55 -31.80 4.35
N ARG A 95 -6.15 -31.00 5.34
CA ARG A 95 -5.29 -31.44 6.45
C ARG A 95 -6.16 -32.20 7.46
N LYS A 96 -5.94 -33.51 7.63
CA LYS A 96 -6.60 -34.31 8.69
C LYS A 96 -6.22 -33.75 10.07
N THR A 97 -7.22 -33.28 10.82
CA THR A 97 -7.08 -32.87 12.21
C THR A 97 -6.89 -34.12 13.09
N LYS A 98 -5.76 -34.21 13.80
CA LYS A 98 -5.61 -35.11 14.95
C LYS A 98 -6.24 -34.42 16.16
N LYS A 99 -7.30 -35.02 16.71
CA LYS A 99 -7.97 -34.62 17.94
C LYS A 99 -6.98 -34.58 19.11
N SER A 100 -6.83 -33.43 19.75
CA SER A 100 -6.27 -33.28 21.09
C SER A 100 -7.42 -33.00 22.06
N GLU A 101 -8.17 -34.04 22.42
CA GLU A 101 -9.27 -34.03 23.42
C GLU A 101 -8.73 -34.10 24.86
N THR A 102 -7.55 -33.54 25.13
CA THR A 102 -6.92 -33.58 26.47
C THR A 102 -6.43 -32.19 26.87
N ALA A 103 -7.34 -31.27 27.23
CA ALA A 103 -6.94 -30.12 28.08
C ALA A 103 -8.07 -29.30 28.75
N VAL A 104 -9.32 -29.25 28.23
CA VAL A 104 -10.22 -28.14 28.64
C VAL A 104 -11.48 -28.52 29.44
N GLU A 105 -12.01 -29.76 29.39
CA GLU A 105 -13.27 -30.08 30.10
C GLU A 105 -13.13 -30.47 31.60
N LYS A 106 -11.92 -30.49 32.16
CA LYS A 106 -11.73 -30.60 33.63
C LYS A 106 -12.11 -29.31 34.40
N LYS A 107 -12.74 -28.31 33.78
CA LYS A 107 -13.10 -27.03 34.41
C LYS A 107 -14.60 -26.68 34.46
N THR A 108 -15.52 -27.55 34.02
CA THR A 108 -16.97 -27.22 33.97
C THR A 108 -17.93 -28.15 34.75
N LEU A 109 -17.45 -29.16 35.51
CA LEU A 109 -18.31 -29.98 36.39
C LEU A 109 -17.89 -29.99 37.88
N LYS A 110 -16.98 -29.09 38.30
CA LYS A 110 -16.69 -28.81 39.72
C LYS A 110 -17.49 -27.62 40.29
N LYS A 111 -18.54 -27.16 39.60
CA LYS A 111 -19.31 -25.97 39.99
C LYS A 111 -20.78 -26.08 39.51
N LYS A 112 -21.57 -26.82 40.27
CA LYS A 112 -23.05 -26.95 40.35
C LYS A 112 -23.28 -28.35 40.94
N GLU A 113 -23.33 -28.46 42.26
CA GLU A 113 -24.60 -28.68 43.00
C GLU A 113 -25.28 -29.99 42.59
#